data_AF-A0A380REL7-F1
#
_entry.id   AF-A0A380REL7-F1
#
_cell.length_a   1.000
_cell.length_b   1.000
_cell.length_c   1.000
_cell.angle_alpha   90.00
_cell.angle_beta   90.00
_cell.angle_gamma   90.00
#
_symmetry.space_group_name_H-M   'P 1'
#
loop_
_entity.id
_entity.type
_entity.pdbx_description
1 polymer ?
#
loop_
_entity_poly.entity_id
_entity_poly.type
_entity_poly.pdbx_seq_one_letter_code
_entity_poly.pdbx_strand_id
1 'polypeptide(L)'
;MRTRNKKGAVTIESAIAFTITMVLLASIVSAICFYRTDILMKRSVEQTCEKMALLYPMSVPSADFMSAAVNAFPDLGIGNTKGGDVISKVLSMGIGLDNMTGNNIKELILQGLFSKTMEKQIRNAYIERNGGSDFFCPDEIEVYFAINKRHHIIEVLTEYSVVTIAGKKSRAVYSVIPLYGEPILTLNAEESKDKDKDKDNIWSLSNFDRGEAFREKYGANLPKTFPVIDSVDGGEVTAIRSMDLTSPYYQDVSNIEKKIKDDIRSLKGFGPQSATINGQKYTVDRVDSKHLKVIIPKNSGQIGRETVENLKGYAFVQGVILEICEYETSERYQG
;
A
#
# COMPACT_ATOMS: atom_id res chain seq x y z
N MET A 1 17.42 -30.58 81.00
CA MET A 1 17.64 -31.08 79.63
C MET A 1 16.46 -30.61 78.78
N ARG A 2 16.61 -29.47 78.08
CA ARG A 2 15.49 -28.77 77.39
C ARG A 2 15.32 -29.36 75.99
N THR A 3 14.31 -30.20 75.79
CA THR A 3 13.85 -30.68 74.47
C THR A 3 13.20 -29.51 73.72
N ARG A 4 14.02 -28.66 73.11
CA ARG A 4 13.58 -27.49 72.33
C ARG A 4 12.92 -27.96 71.02
N ASN A 5 11.61 -27.74 70.92
CA ASN A 5 10.81 -27.50 69.72
C ASN A 5 11.41 -27.91 68.37
N LYS A 6 11.39 -29.21 68.03
CA LYS A 6 11.63 -29.68 66.65
C LYS A 6 10.41 -29.55 65.74
N LYS A 7 9.20 -29.42 66.29
CA LYS A 7 7.95 -29.32 65.50
C LYS A 7 7.88 -28.05 64.64
N GLY A 8 8.42 -26.93 65.11
CA GLY A 8 8.46 -25.69 64.32
C GLY A 8 9.47 -25.72 63.17
N ALA A 9 10.56 -26.49 63.32
CA ALA A 9 11.57 -26.64 62.27
C ALA A 9 11.04 -27.42 61.07
N VAL A 10 10.27 -28.50 61.31
CA VAL A 10 9.67 -29.32 60.25
C VAL A 10 8.67 -28.53 59.39
N THR A 11 7.89 -27.64 60.01
CA THR A 11 6.94 -26.80 59.26
C THR A 11 7.66 -25.78 58.38
N ILE A 12 8.77 -25.21 58.85
CA ILE A 12 9.57 -24.24 58.08
C ILE A 12 10.29 -24.94 56.92
N GLU A 13 10.92 -26.09 57.15
CA GLU A 13 11.55 -26.88 56.08
C GLU A 13 10.55 -27.31 55.01
N SER A 14 9.35 -27.75 55.42
CA SER A 14 8.28 -28.14 54.49
C SER A 14 7.76 -26.93 53.69
N ALA A 15 7.63 -25.76 54.32
CA ALA A 15 7.22 -24.54 53.63
C ALA A 15 8.26 -24.09 52.59
N ILE A 16 9.55 -24.11 52.94
CA ILE A 16 10.64 -23.77 52.02
C ILE A 16 10.69 -24.76 50.85
N ALA A 17 10.62 -26.07 51.13
CA ALA A 17 10.59 -27.10 50.10
C ALA A 17 9.39 -26.92 49.16
N PHE A 18 8.20 -26.63 49.70
CA PHE A 18 7.00 -26.37 48.91
C PHE A 18 7.18 -25.15 47.99
N THR A 19 7.67 -24.02 48.52
CA THR A 19 7.92 -22.82 47.71
C THR A 19 8.93 -23.09 46.59
N ILE A 20 10.02 -23.80 46.89
CA ILE A 20 11.02 -24.19 45.88
C ILE A 20 10.38 -25.06 44.79
N THR A 21 9.59 -26.07 45.16
CA THR A 21 8.90 -26.92 44.18
C THR A 21 7.90 -26.15 43.33
N MET A 22 7.17 -25.20 43.90
CA MET A 22 6.24 -24.34 43.15
C MET A 22 6.97 -23.44 42.15
N VAL A 23 8.08 -22.83 42.55
CA VAL A 23 8.92 -22.02 41.65
C VAL A 23 9.49 -22.88 40.52
N LEU A 24 9.92 -24.11 40.82
CA LEU A 24 10.45 -25.04 39.82
C LEU A 24 9.37 -25.49 38.82
N LEU A 25 8.17 -25.84 39.30
CA LEU A 25 7.04 -26.17 38.42
C LEU A 25 6.62 -24.98 37.56
N ALA A 26 6.51 -23.79 38.15
CA ALA A 26 6.19 -22.56 37.42
C ALA A 26 7.25 -22.25 36.34
N SER A 27 8.54 -22.47 36.64
CA SER A 27 9.63 -22.32 35.68
C SER A 27 9.52 -23.30 34.51
N ILE A 28 9.23 -24.58 34.78
CA ILE A 28 9.04 -25.61 33.75
C ILE A 28 7.83 -25.26 32.86
N VAL A 29 6.69 -24.91 33.46
CA VAL A 29 5.49 -24.50 32.71
C VAL A 29 5.78 -23.26 31.87
N SER A 30 6.45 -22.26 32.42
CA SER A 30 6.84 -21.06 31.67
C SER A 30 7.76 -21.38 30.50
N ALA A 31 8.70 -22.32 30.66
CA ALA A 31 9.56 -22.77 29.57
C ALA A 31 8.78 -23.52 28.47
N ILE A 32 7.85 -24.40 28.84
CA ILE A 32 7.00 -25.12 27.89
C ILE A 32 6.12 -24.15 27.11
N CYS A 33 5.47 -23.20 27.79
CA CYS A 33 4.67 -22.16 27.15
C CYS A 33 5.52 -21.33 26.17
N PHE A 34 6.74 -20.96 26.57
CA PHE A 34 7.66 -20.22 25.73
C PHE A 34 8.00 -20.97 24.43
N TYR A 35 8.38 -22.25 24.52
CA TYR A 35 8.68 -23.07 23.34
C TYR A 35 7.44 -23.30 22.46
N ARG A 36 6.27 -23.48 23.07
CA ARG A 36 5.01 -23.61 22.32
C ARG A 36 4.72 -22.34 21.52
N THR A 37 4.82 -21.16 22.13
CA THR A 37 4.62 -19.88 21.44
C THR A 37 5.63 -19.70 20.30
N ASP A 38 6.89 -20.07 20.51
CA ASP A 38 7.94 -19.99 19.47
C ASP A 38 7.62 -20.87 18.25
N ILE A 39 7.18 -22.12 18.48
CA ILE A 39 6.80 -23.05 17.41
C ILE A 39 5.55 -22.55 16.67
N LEU A 40 4.55 -22.07 17.41
CA LEU A 40 3.32 -21.54 16.82
C LEU A 40 3.62 -20.31 15.96
N MET A 41 4.44 -19.37 16.44
CA MET A 41 4.82 -18.19 15.67
C MET A 41 5.55 -18.53 14.39
N LYS A 42 6.55 -19.43 14.44
CA LYS A 42 7.27 -19.89 13.23
C LYS A 42 6.31 -20.38 12.15
N ARG A 43 5.38 -21.26 12.54
CA ARG A 43 4.40 -21.83 11.61
C ARG A 43 3.38 -20.82 11.10
N SER A 44 2.98 -19.85 11.93
CA SER A 44 2.07 -18.77 11.53
C SER A 44 2.72 -17.83 10.52
N VAL A 45 4.01 -17.50 10.71
CA VAL A 45 4.78 -16.68 9.77
C VAL A 45 4.95 -17.41 8.44
N GLU A 46 5.36 -18.68 8.44
CA GLU A 46 5.51 -19.51 7.23
C GLU A 46 4.20 -19.60 6.43
N GLN A 47 3.09 -19.92 7.11
CA GLN A 47 1.78 -20.01 6.47
C GLN A 47 1.34 -18.68 5.86
N THR A 48 1.64 -17.56 6.53
CA THR A 48 1.30 -16.24 6.00
C THR A 48 2.18 -15.90 4.79
N CYS A 49 3.47 -16.25 4.82
CA CYS A 49 4.38 -16.10 3.69
C CYS A 49 3.90 -16.91 2.48
N GLU A 50 3.47 -18.16 2.68
CA GLU A 50 2.94 -19.03 1.62
C GLU A 50 1.65 -18.45 1.00
N LYS A 51 0.71 -18.01 1.84
CA LYS A 51 -0.50 -17.32 1.37
C LYS A 51 -0.18 -16.08 0.56
N MET A 52 0.84 -15.32 0.97
CA MET A 52 1.27 -14.11 0.29
C MET A 52 2.02 -14.39 -1.02
N ALA A 53 2.72 -15.52 -1.10
CA ALA A 53 3.37 -15.99 -2.34
C ALA A 53 2.36 -16.29 -3.45
N LEU A 54 1.18 -16.82 -3.09
CA LEU A 54 0.08 -17.08 -4.05
C LEU A 54 -0.58 -15.79 -4.57
N LEU A 55 -0.44 -14.69 -3.84
CA LEU A 55 -1.09 -13.41 -4.13
C LEU A 55 -0.20 -12.43 -4.87
N TYR A 56 1.11 -12.65 -4.91
CA TYR A 56 2.03 -11.89 -5.74
C TYR A 56 1.87 -12.35 -7.19
N PRO A 57 1.24 -11.56 -8.08
CA PRO A 57 0.88 -12.06 -9.38
C PRO A 57 2.06 -11.87 -10.34
N MET A 58 2.18 -12.84 -11.25
CA MET A 58 3.02 -12.75 -12.44
C MET A 58 2.65 -11.49 -13.22
N SER A 59 3.57 -10.53 -13.35
CA SER A 59 3.52 -9.40 -14.28
C SER A 59 2.16 -8.67 -14.37
N VAL A 60 1.65 -8.13 -13.27
CA VAL A 60 0.40 -7.34 -13.29
C VAL A 60 0.69 -5.89 -12.90
N PRO A 61 0.15 -4.89 -13.63
CA PRO A 61 0.27 -3.49 -13.24
C PRO A 61 -0.12 -3.25 -11.78
N SER A 62 0.59 -2.35 -11.10
CA SER A 62 0.46 -2.05 -9.67
C SER A 62 -0.98 -1.73 -9.22
N ALA A 63 -1.82 -1.21 -10.11
CA ALA A 63 -3.24 -0.95 -9.84
C ALA A 63 -4.06 -2.25 -9.68
N ASP A 64 -3.82 -3.24 -10.51
CA ASP A 64 -4.49 -4.54 -10.47
C ASP A 64 -3.92 -5.40 -9.33
N PHE A 65 -2.63 -5.27 -9.02
CA PHE A 65 -2.03 -5.84 -7.82
C PHE A 65 -2.66 -5.27 -6.54
N MET A 66 -2.82 -3.94 -6.46
CA MET A 66 -3.47 -3.29 -5.33
C MET A 66 -4.93 -3.71 -5.21
N SER A 67 -5.65 -3.85 -6.33
CA SER A 67 -7.03 -4.33 -6.30
C SER A 67 -7.12 -5.81 -5.89
N ALA A 68 -6.20 -6.66 -6.36
CA ALA A 68 -6.10 -8.06 -5.96
C ALA A 68 -5.73 -8.21 -4.47
N ALA A 69 -4.79 -7.39 -3.97
CA ALA A 69 -4.40 -7.35 -2.57
C ALA A 69 -5.55 -6.87 -1.66
N VAL A 70 -6.27 -5.82 -2.05
CA VAL A 70 -7.46 -5.33 -1.33
C VAL A 70 -8.58 -6.37 -1.33
N ASN A 71 -8.77 -7.10 -2.42
CA ASN A 71 -9.76 -8.18 -2.50
C ASN A 71 -9.36 -9.42 -1.67
N ALA A 72 -8.07 -9.77 -1.66
CA ALA A 72 -7.54 -10.89 -0.88
C ALA A 72 -7.46 -10.60 0.63
N PHE A 73 -7.30 -9.33 0.98
CA PHE A 73 -7.23 -8.85 2.36
C PHE A 73 -8.24 -7.72 2.58
N PRO A 74 -9.53 -8.04 2.79
CA PRO A 74 -10.60 -7.04 2.92
C PRO A 74 -10.41 -6.09 4.11
N ASP A 75 -9.58 -6.47 5.09
CA ASP A 75 -9.14 -5.63 6.21
C ASP A 75 -8.17 -4.50 5.82
N LEU A 76 -7.65 -4.48 4.58
CA LEU A 76 -6.99 -3.32 3.97
C LEU A 76 -7.96 -2.16 3.68
N GLY A 77 -9.24 -2.32 4.06
CA GLY A 77 -10.36 -1.44 3.78
C GLY A 77 -10.03 0.05 3.65
N ILE A 78 -10.11 0.52 2.41
CA ILE A 78 -10.17 1.93 1.98
C ILE A 78 -11.42 2.64 2.56
N GLY A 79 -12.30 1.92 3.28
CA GLY A 79 -13.51 2.42 3.91
C GLY A 79 -13.36 2.98 5.32
N ASN A 80 -12.22 2.80 6.00
CA ASN A 80 -12.00 3.37 7.33
C ASN A 80 -10.93 4.46 7.26
N THR A 81 -11.27 5.66 7.72
CA THR A 81 -10.51 6.92 7.67
C THR A 81 -9.04 6.86 8.12
N LYS A 82 -8.62 5.78 8.79
CA LYS A 82 -7.23 5.55 9.21
C LYS A 82 -6.33 4.93 8.13
N GLY A 83 -6.89 4.26 7.11
CA GLY A 83 -6.12 3.70 5.99
C GLY A 83 -5.56 4.78 5.06
N GLY A 84 -6.34 5.84 4.84
CA GLY A 84 -5.93 7.02 4.05
C GLY A 84 -4.77 7.80 4.66
N ASP A 85 -4.71 7.87 6.00
CA ASP A 85 -3.61 8.54 6.73
C ASP A 85 -2.29 7.77 6.67
N VAL A 86 -2.34 6.43 6.62
CA VAL A 86 -1.12 5.62 6.46
C VAL A 86 -0.59 5.75 5.03
N ILE A 87 -1.49 5.77 4.04
CA ILE A 87 -1.15 5.97 2.62
C ILE A 87 -0.53 7.35 2.41
N SER A 88 -1.13 8.41 2.96
CA SER A 88 -0.61 9.78 2.85
C SER A 88 0.72 9.97 3.59
N LYS A 89 0.92 9.28 4.73
CA LYS A 89 2.16 9.34 5.52
C LYS A 89 3.32 8.59 4.87
N VAL A 90 3.06 7.43 4.24
CA VAL A 90 4.07 6.68 3.46
C VAL A 90 4.43 7.43 2.18
N LEU A 91 3.45 8.02 1.49
CA LEU A 91 3.68 8.89 0.34
C LEU A 91 4.49 10.14 0.71
N SER A 92 4.20 10.79 1.86
CA SER A 92 4.93 11.99 2.30
C SER A 92 6.32 11.70 2.86
N MET A 93 6.59 10.53 3.45
CA MET A 93 7.95 10.11 3.83
C MET A 93 8.80 9.69 2.62
N GLY A 94 8.19 9.11 1.58
CA GLY A 94 8.87 8.74 0.34
C GLY A 94 9.40 9.95 -0.44
N ILE A 95 8.74 11.11 -0.33
CA ILE A 95 9.11 12.35 -1.02
C ILE A 95 10.42 12.97 -0.49
N GLY A 96 10.91 12.56 0.70
CA GLY A 96 12.10 13.14 1.33
C GLY A 96 13.37 12.30 1.33
N LEU A 97 13.33 11.01 0.94
CA LEU A 97 14.45 10.06 1.09
C LEU A 97 15.02 9.53 -0.22
N ASP A 98 14.49 9.99 -1.36
CA ASP A 98 14.80 9.44 -2.68
C ASP A 98 16.25 9.70 -3.15
N ASN A 99 16.97 10.64 -2.53
CA ASN A 99 18.28 11.06 -3.03
C ASN A 99 19.49 10.33 -2.41
N MET A 100 19.30 9.32 -1.53
CA MET A 100 20.46 8.71 -0.83
C MET A 100 20.65 7.20 -0.94
N THR A 101 19.67 6.37 -1.35
CA THR A 101 19.86 4.89 -1.23
C THR A 101 19.33 4.00 -2.34
N GLY A 102 18.77 4.53 -3.43
CA GLY A 102 18.65 3.82 -4.71
C GLY A 102 17.78 2.55 -4.78
N ASN A 103 17.08 2.11 -3.72
CA ASN A 103 16.19 0.94 -3.77
C ASN A 103 14.93 0.98 -2.88
N ASN A 104 14.63 2.08 -2.18
CA ASN A 104 13.80 1.99 -0.96
C ASN A 104 12.30 2.28 -1.11
N ILE A 105 11.77 2.81 -2.22
CA ILE A 105 10.31 3.10 -2.27
C ILE A 105 9.47 1.81 -2.28
N LYS A 106 9.95 0.75 -2.96
CA LYS A 106 9.27 -0.56 -3.01
C LYS A 106 9.26 -1.21 -1.62
N GLU A 107 10.39 -1.13 -0.92
CA GLU A 107 10.51 -1.59 0.48
C GLU A 107 9.67 -0.73 1.42
N LEU A 108 9.57 0.57 1.22
CA LEU A 108 8.75 1.47 2.05
C LEU A 108 7.25 1.22 1.88
N ILE A 109 6.78 0.89 0.67
CA ILE A 109 5.39 0.51 0.41
C ILE A 109 5.08 -0.87 1.00
N LEU A 110 6.00 -1.84 0.84
CA LEU A 110 5.90 -3.15 1.50
C LEU A 110 5.87 -3.01 3.03
N GLN A 111 6.78 -2.21 3.58
CA GLN A 111 6.93 -1.98 5.01
C GLN A 111 5.82 -1.12 5.59
N GLY A 112 5.19 -0.22 4.83
CA GLY A 112 4.11 0.64 5.30
C GLY A 112 2.72 0.02 5.17
N LEU A 113 2.47 -0.70 4.07
CA LEU A 113 1.15 -1.21 3.70
C LEU A 113 0.95 -2.68 4.07
N PHE A 114 2.00 -3.50 3.90
CA PHE A 114 1.91 -4.95 4.10
C PHE A 114 2.34 -5.38 5.51
N SER A 115 3.18 -4.62 6.22
CA SER A 115 3.63 -4.98 7.58
C SER A 115 2.46 -5.12 8.55
N LYS A 116 1.57 -4.13 8.63
CA LYS A 116 0.40 -4.16 9.53
C LYS A 116 -0.60 -5.24 9.17
N THR A 117 -0.78 -5.49 7.87
CA THR A 117 -1.69 -6.53 7.38
C THR A 117 -1.13 -7.92 7.64
N MET A 118 0.18 -8.09 7.45
CA MET A 118 0.89 -9.33 7.74
C MET A 118 0.94 -9.59 9.24
N GLU A 119 1.16 -8.56 10.07
CA GLU A 119 1.06 -8.63 11.53
C GLU A 119 -0.31 -9.16 11.97
N LYS A 120 -1.40 -8.56 11.46
CA LYS A 120 -2.76 -9.00 11.77
C LYS A 120 -3.01 -10.43 11.34
N GLN A 121 -2.52 -10.83 10.17
CA GLN A 121 -2.66 -12.20 9.68
C GLN A 121 -1.83 -13.23 10.45
N ILE A 122 -0.60 -12.89 10.83
CA ILE A 122 0.24 -13.73 11.68
C ILE A 122 -0.44 -13.93 13.03
N ARG A 123 -1.01 -12.86 13.62
CA ARG A 123 -1.79 -12.94 14.86
C ARG A 123 -3.01 -13.84 14.70
N ASN A 124 -3.80 -13.66 13.64
CA ASN A 124 -4.96 -14.50 13.38
C ASN A 124 -4.59 -15.97 13.17
N ALA A 125 -3.53 -16.26 12.41
CA ALA A 125 -3.02 -17.61 12.19
C ALA A 125 -2.48 -18.24 13.49
N TYR A 126 -1.87 -17.44 14.36
CA TYR A 126 -1.47 -17.88 15.70
C TYR A 126 -2.68 -18.28 16.54
N ILE A 127 -3.71 -17.42 16.62
CA ILE A 127 -4.94 -17.66 17.39
C ILE A 127 -5.65 -18.92 16.87
N GLU A 128 -5.78 -19.07 15.55
CA GLU A 128 -6.37 -20.24 14.91
C GLU A 128 -5.64 -21.53 15.32
N ARG A 129 -4.30 -21.54 15.25
CA ARG A 129 -3.48 -22.69 15.66
C ARG A 129 -3.45 -22.92 17.17
N ASN A 130 -3.74 -21.89 17.96
CA ASN A 130 -3.86 -21.97 19.40
C ASN A 130 -5.27 -22.39 19.86
N GLY A 131 -6.12 -22.88 18.95
CA GLY A 131 -7.48 -23.34 19.26
C GLY A 131 -8.46 -22.20 19.51
N GLY A 132 -8.23 -21.03 18.92
CA GLY A 132 -9.04 -19.82 19.10
C GLY A 132 -8.67 -18.99 20.33
N SER A 133 -7.61 -19.35 21.05
CA SER A 133 -7.17 -18.63 22.25
C SER A 133 -6.09 -17.60 21.92
N ASP A 134 -6.26 -16.38 22.43
CA ASP A 134 -5.25 -15.32 22.40
C ASP A 134 -4.19 -15.48 23.52
N PHE A 135 -4.29 -16.55 24.32
CA PHE A 135 -3.40 -16.77 25.45
C PHE A 135 -1.96 -17.00 24.99
N PHE A 136 -1.02 -16.22 25.54
CA PHE A 136 0.39 -16.15 25.16
C PHE A 136 0.67 -15.67 23.73
N CYS A 137 -0.30 -15.02 23.06
CA CYS A 137 0.02 -14.30 21.84
C CYS A 137 1.01 -13.17 22.18
N PRO A 138 2.07 -12.96 21.39
CA PRO A 138 2.95 -11.82 21.57
C PRO A 138 2.16 -10.50 21.46
N ASP A 139 2.44 -9.57 22.37
CA ASP A 139 1.80 -8.24 22.38
C ASP A 139 2.31 -7.40 21.22
N GLU A 140 3.63 -7.40 21.03
CA GLU A 140 4.34 -6.69 19.97
C GLU A 140 4.82 -7.70 18.92
N ILE A 141 4.33 -7.57 17.70
CA ILE A 141 4.79 -8.29 16.52
C ILE A 141 5.17 -7.23 15.48
N GLU A 142 6.42 -7.20 15.07
CA GLU A 142 6.93 -6.30 14.05
C GLU A 142 7.38 -7.11 12.84
N VAL A 143 6.96 -6.68 11.65
CA VAL A 143 7.28 -7.39 10.40
C VAL A 143 8.07 -6.47 9.50
N TYR A 144 9.24 -6.93 9.11
CA TYR A 144 10.17 -6.26 8.21
C TYR A 144 10.27 -7.04 6.90
N PHE A 145 10.37 -6.31 5.80
CA PHE A 145 10.55 -6.88 4.46
C PHE A 145 11.83 -6.33 3.86
N ALA A 146 12.58 -7.19 3.18
CA ALA A 146 13.69 -6.80 2.32
C ALA A 146 13.58 -7.52 0.98
N ILE A 147 13.82 -6.82 -0.13
CA ILE A 147 13.72 -7.44 -1.47
C ILE A 147 15.11 -7.89 -1.92
N ASN A 148 15.30 -9.19 -2.08
CA ASN A 148 16.53 -9.72 -2.64
C ASN A 148 16.37 -10.00 -4.14
N LYS A 149 16.71 -9.00 -4.95
CA LYS A 149 16.59 -9.05 -6.42
C LYS A 149 17.42 -10.18 -7.06
N ARG A 150 18.57 -10.54 -6.48
CA ARG A 150 19.45 -11.58 -7.05
C ARG A 150 18.87 -12.99 -6.92
N HIS A 151 18.11 -13.21 -5.86
CA HIS A 151 17.57 -14.52 -5.51
C HIS A 151 16.06 -14.64 -5.80
N HIS A 152 15.42 -13.59 -6.35
CA HIS A 152 13.98 -13.55 -6.60
C HIS A 152 13.15 -13.94 -5.36
N ILE A 153 13.51 -13.37 -4.21
CA ILE A 153 12.79 -13.59 -2.94
C ILE A 153 12.53 -12.26 -2.23
N ILE A 154 11.43 -12.21 -1.49
CA ILE A 154 11.24 -11.22 -0.43
C ILE A 154 11.62 -11.90 0.88
N GLU A 155 12.60 -11.34 1.56
CA GLU A 155 13.03 -11.74 2.88
C GLU A 155 12.06 -11.11 3.89
N VAL A 156 11.48 -11.95 4.77
CA VAL A 156 10.54 -11.52 5.80
C VAL A 156 11.17 -11.80 7.16
N LEU A 157 11.43 -10.74 7.92
CA LEU A 157 11.91 -10.82 9.30
C LEU A 157 10.78 -10.40 10.23
N THR A 158 10.27 -11.34 11.03
CA THR A 158 9.24 -11.07 12.03
C THR A 158 9.87 -11.08 13.42
N GLU A 159 9.89 -9.93 14.09
CA GLU A 159 10.33 -9.79 15.47
C GLU A 159 9.14 -9.79 16.41
N TYR A 160 9.25 -10.50 17.54
CA TYR A 160 8.20 -10.51 18.55
C TYR A 160 8.77 -10.65 19.95
N SER A 161 8.01 -10.19 20.93
CA SER A 161 8.39 -10.26 22.33
C SER A 161 7.41 -11.09 23.15
N VAL A 162 7.94 -11.97 24.00
CA VAL A 162 7.16 -12.83 24.89
C VAL A 162 7.54 -12.52 26.33
N VAL A 163 6.53 -12.26 27.15
CA VAL A 163 6.71 -12.08 28.60
C VAL A 163 6.78 -13.45 29.26
N THR A 164 7.91 -13.74 29.90
CA THR A 164 8.11 -14.95 30.70
C THR A 164 8.26 -14.60 32.17
N ILE A 165 8.23 -15.59 33.07
CA ILE A 165 8.50 -15.37 34.50
C ILE A 165 9.91 -14.76 34.73
N ALA A 166 10.84 -15.00 33.79
CA ALA A 166 12.19 -14.45 33.82
C ALA A 166 12.33 -13.08 33.12
N GLY A 167 11.22 -12.46 32.71
CA GLY A 167 11.18 -11.17 32.00
C GLY A 167 10.79 -11.27 30.52
N LYS A 168 10.82 -10.12 29.85
CA LYS A 168 10.52 -9.98 28.41
C LYS A 168 11.69 -10.53 27.59
N LYS A 169 11.42 -11.50 26.71
CA LYS A 169 12.41 -12.04 25.77
C LYS A 169 11.98 -11.75 24.34
N SER A 170 12.86 -11.12 23.57
CA SER A 170 12.67 -10.90 22.14
C SER A 170 13.16 -12.10 21.33
N ARG A 171 12.44 -12.40 20.25
CA ARG A 171 12.74 -13.44 19.27
C ARG A 171 12.47 -12.91 17.88
N ALA A 172 13.15 -13.50 16.91
CA ALA A 172 12.97 -13.19 15.51
C ALA A 172 12.79 -14.47 14.71
N VAL A 173 11.89 -14.44 13.74
CA VAL A 173 11.64 -15.51 12.78
C VAL A 173 11.94 -14.97 11.40
N TYR A 174 12.79 -15.70 10.69
CA TYR A 174 13.15 -15.42 9.30
C TYR A 174 12.38 -16.37 8.39
N SER A 175 11.73 -15.82 7.38
CA SER A 175 11.02 -16.56 6.34
C SER A 175 11.22 -15.87 4.99
N VAL A 176 10.85 -16.55 3.91
CA VAL A 176 10.99 -16.05 2.55
C VAL A 176 9.67 -16.20 1.79
N ILE A 177 9.40 -15.23 0.93
CA ILE A 177 8.31 -15.29 -0.04
C ILE A 177 8.98 -15.39 -1.42
N PRO A 178 8.85 -16.54 -2.13
CA PRO A 178 9.40 -16.65 -3.47
C PRO A 178 8.66 -15.72 -4.43
N LEU A 179 9.41 -15.02 -5.28
CA LEU A 179 8.87 -14.19 -6.35
C LEU A 179 8.94 -15.00 -7.65
N TYR A 180 7.78 -15.40 -8.15
CA TYR A 180 7.67 -16.01 -9.47
C TYR A 180 7.48 -14.89 -10.51
N GLY A 181 8.49 -14.68 -11.34
CA GLY A 181 8.54 -13.59 -12.33
C GLY A 181 9.40 -12.40 -11.90
N GLU A 182 9.62 -11.45 -12.80
CA GLU A 182 10.26 -10.19 -12.42
C GLU A 182 9.27 -9.37 -11.57
N PRO A 183 9.65 -8.92 -10.37
CA PRO A 183 8.85 -8.00 -9.56
C PRO A 183 8.88 -6.61 -10.22
N ILE A 184 8.18 -6.48 -11.34
CA ILE A 184 7.92 -5.21 -12.00
C ILE A 184 6.77 -4.53 -11.23
N LEU A 185 7.06 -4.10 -10.00
CA LEU A 185 6.36 -2.96 -9.41
C LEU A 185 6.95 -1.71 -10.08
N THR A 186 6.50 -1.43 -11.29
CA THR A 186 6.77 -0.18 -11.98
C THR A 186 6.01 0.93 -11.24
N LEU A 187 6.73 1.68 -10.41
CA LEU A 187 6.26 2.96 -9.87
C LEU A 187 6.35 4.08 -10.93
N ASN A 188 6.93 3.76 -12.08
CA ASN A 188 6.73 4.41 -13.37
C ASN A 188 6.70 3.25 -14.37
N ALA A 189 5.67 3.10 -15.20
CA ALA A 189 5.78 2.19 -16.34
C ALA A 189 6.93 2.72 -17.22
N GLU A 190 7.97 1.89 -17.33
CA GLU A 190 9.31 2.22 -17.80
C GLU A 190 9.39 2.32 -19.33
N GLU A 191 10.50 2.94 -19.77
CA GLU A 191 11.19 2.61 -21.01
C GLU A 191 11.23 1.09 -21.23
N SER A 192 10.21 0.57 -21.92
CA SER A 192 10.31 -0.68 -22.66
C SER A 192 10.48 -0.28 -24.12
N LYS A 193 11.74 -0.25 -24.54
CA LYS A 193 12.08 -0.36 -25.96
C LYS A 193 11.77 -1.79 -26.40
N ASP A 194 10.49 -2.09 -26.57
CA ASP A 194 10.07 -3.08 -27.53
C ASP A 194 9.37 -2.36 -28.67
N LYS A 195 10.15 -2.15 -29.72
CA LYS A 195 9.59 -1.99 -31.06
C LYS A 195 8.98 -3.34 -31.42
N ASP A 196 7.71 -3.51 -31.14
CA ASP A 196 6.87 -4.29 -32.03
C ASP A 196 5.61 -3.52 -32.38
N LYS A 197 5.41 -3.45 -33.69
CA LYS A 197 4.34 -2.75 -34.38
C LYS A 197 3.02 -3.47 -34.09
N ASP A 198 2.05 -2.70 -33.60
CA ASP A 198 0.58 -2.86 -33.74
C ASP A 198 -0.17 -2.55 -32.43
N LYS A 199 0.02 -1.34 -31.92
CA LYS A 199 -1.00 -0.68 -31.08
C LYS A 199 -1.32 0.67 -31.72
N ASP A 200 -2.05 0.63 -32.84
CA ASP A 200 -2.44 1.83 -33.60
C ASP A 200 -3.34 2.81 -32.84
N ASN A 201 -3.67 2.55 -31.57
CA ASN A 201 -4.64 3.30 -30.81
C ASN A 201 -4.19 3.56 -29.36
N ILE A 202 -4.17 4.84 -28.97
CA ILE A 202 -3.78 5.30 -27.62
C ILE A 202 -4.67 4.69 -26.52
N TRP A 203 -5.91 4.32 -26.83
CA TRP A 203 -6.84 3.72 -25.87
C TRP A 203 -6.51 2.27 -25.50
N SER A 204 -5.78 1.56 -26.35
CA SER A 204 -5.30 0.19 -26.11
C SER A 204 -4.07 0.12 -25.19
N LEU A 205 -3.54 1.29 -24.80
CA LEU A 205 -2.43 1.41 -23.86
C LEU A 205 -2.89 1.22 -22.40
N SER A 206 -1.93 1.00 -21.49
CA SER A 206 -2.22 1.02 -20.05
C SER A 206 -2.73 2.41 -19.64
N ASN A 207 -3.40 2.54 -18.49
CA ASN A 207 -3.91 3.83 -18.02
C ASN A 207 -2.78 4.87 -17.87
N PHE A 208 -1.57 4.44 -17.48
CA PHE A 208 -0.41 5.30 -17.31
C PHE A 208 0.18 5.72 -18.66
N ASP A 209 0.44 4.76 -19.55
CA ASP A 209 1.00 5.04 -20.88
C ASP A 209 0.04 5.89 -21.72
N ARG A 210 -1.26 5.65 -21.58
CA ARG A 210 -2.32 6.49 -22.15
C ARG A 210 -2.26 7.91 -21.60
N GLY A 211 -2.14 8.04 -20.28
CA GLY A 211 -1.97 9.33 -19.62
C GLY A 211 -0.76 10.07 -20.17
N GLU A 212 0.37 9.38 -20.34
CA GLU A 212 1.59 9.97 -20.88
C GLU A 212 1.46 10.38 -22.34
N ALA A 213 0.93 9.51 -23.19
CA ALA A 213 0.70 9.81 -24.59
C ALA A 213 -0.17 11.05 -24.76
N PHE A 214 -1.18 11.24 -23.90
CA PHE A 214 -2.00 12.44 -23.91
C PHE A 214 -1.29 13.66 -23.32
N ARG A 215 -0.48 13.52 -22.28
CA ARG A 215 0.35 14.64 -21.77
C ARG A 215 1.27 15.18 -22.86
N GLU A 216 1.99 14.30 -23.55
CA GLU A 216 2.88 14.68 -24.65
C GLU A 216 2.07 15.34 -25.77
N LYS A 217 0.96 14.73 -26.18
CA LYS A 217 0.11 15.24 -27.26
C LYS A 217 -0.52 16.60 -26.98
N TYR A 218 -0.91 16.85 -25.74
CA TYR A 218 -1.54 18.10 -25.31
C TYR A 218 -0.56 19.12 -24.70
N GLY A 219 0.74 18.91 -24.87
CA GLY A 219 1.76 19.92 -24.58
C GLY A 219 2.09 20.10 -23.10
N ALA A 220 2.03 19.04 -22.29
CA ALA A 220 2.47 19.07 -20.91
C ALA A 220 3.93 19.53 -20.81
N ASN A 221 4.19 20.56 -20.01
CA ASN A 221 5.53 21.14 -19.82
C ASN A 221 6.06 20.98 -18.39
N LEU A 222 5.28 20.35 -17.51
CA LEU A 222 5.68 20.01 -16.15
C LEU A 222 5.97 18.50 -16.01
N PRO A 223 6.89 18.12 -15.10
CA PRO A 223 7.14 16.71 -14.80
C PRO A 223 5.87 15.98 -14.36
N LYS A 224 5.80 14.67 -14.60
CA LYS A 224 4.65 13.83 -14.17
C LYS A 224 4.40 13.86 -12.67
N THR A 225 5.45 14.09 -11.89
CA THR A 225 5.42 14.16 -10.42
C THR A 225 5.08 15.55 -9.90
N PHE A 226 4.91 16.53 -10.79
CA PHE A 226 4.49 17.87 -10.38
C PHE A 226 3.04 17.82 -9.85
N PRO A 227 2.75 18.42 -8.68
CA PRO A 227 1.43 18.28 -8.07
C PRO A 227 0.31 18.85 -8.94
N VAL A 228 -0.79 18.10 -9.08
CA VAL A 228 -2.10 18.51 -9.62
C VAL A 228 -2.13 18.89 -11.10
N ILE A 229 -1.20 19.71 -11.58
CA ILE A 229 -1.18 20.29 -12.93
C ILE A 229 -0.09 19.68 -13.80
N ASP A 230 -0.30 19.75 -15.11
CA ASP A 230 0.54 19.10 -16.12
C ASP A 230 1.18 20.09 -17.07
N SER A 231 0.58 21.28 -17.23
CA SER A 231 1.19 22.42 -17.91
C SER A 231 0.92 23.74 -17.22
N VAL A 232 1.83 24.69 -17.44
CA VAL A 232 1.67 26.11 -17.10
C VAL A 232 2.07 26.98 -18.29
N ASP A 233 1.22 27.91 -18.69
CA ASP A 233 1.52 28.90 -19.74
C ASP A 233 0.98 30.27 -19.35
N GLY A 234 1.86 31.25 -19.15
CA GLY A 234 1.45 32.65 -18.90
C GLY A 234 0.55 32.89 -17.67
N GLY A 235 0.42 31.94 -16.75
CA GLY A 235 -0.50 31.97 -15.60
C GLY A 235 -1.75 31.10 -15.76
N GLU A 236 -1.98 30.54 -16.94
CA GLU A 236 -2.91 29.44 -17.16
C GLU A 236 -2.28 28.14 -16.66
N VAL A 237 -2.98 27.43 -15.76
CA VAL A 237 -2.55 26.10 -15.31
C VAL A 237 -3.54 25.05 -15.80
N THR A 238 -3.04 23.98 -16.39
CA THR A 238 -3.86 22.93 -16.99
C THR A 238 -3.55 21.58 -16.37
N ALA A 239 -4.59 20.84 -15.98
CA ALA A 239 -4.51 19.42 -15.69
C ALA A 239 -5.14 18.62 -16.84
N ILE A 240 -4.41 17.63 -17.34
CA ILE A 240 -4.75 16.74 -18.45
C ILE A 240 -5.13 15.39 -17.84
N ARG A 241 -6.35 14.92 -18.09
CA ARG A 241 -6.88 13.66 -17.57
C ARG A 241 -7.48 12.84 -18.70
N SER A 242 -7.08 11.58 -18.82
CA SER A 242 -7.71 10.65 -19.77
C SER A 242 -8.71 9.76 -19.04
N MET A 243 -9.91 9.64 -19.61
CA MET A 243 -11.00 8.83 -19.05
C MET A 243 -11.65 8.01 -20.15
N ASP A 244 -11.40 6.70 -20.12
CA ASP A 244 -12.04 5.77 -21.07
C ASP A 244 -13.44 5.40 -20.60
N LEU A 245 -14.44 6.16 -21.04
CA LEU A 245 -15.85 5.95 -20.67
C LEU A 245 -16.45 4.64 -21.22
N THR A 246 -15.73 3.88 -22.05
CA THR A 246 -16.17 2.56 -22.51
C THR A 246 -15.87 1.45 -21.49
N SER A 247 -15.04 1.75 -20.47
CA SER A 247 -14.72 0.80 -19.41
C SER A 247 -15.93 0.44 -18.54
N PRO A 248 -16.09 -0.83 -18.12
CA PRO A 248 -17.14 -1.25 -17.18
C PRO A 248 -17.18 -0.42 -15.89
N TYR A 249 -16.03 0.10 -15.45
CA TYR A 249 -15.94 0.95 -14.25
C TYR A 249 -16.75 2.25 -14.37
N TYR A 250 -16.81 2.83 -15.58
CA TYR A 250 -17.50 4.09 -15.85
C TYR A 250 -18.92 3.91 -16.36
N GLN A 251 -19.43 2.68 -16.43
CA GLN A 251 -20.86 2.45 -16.63
C GLN A 251 -21.69 2.97 -15.44
N ASP A 252 -21.10 3.01 -14.24
CA ASP A 252 -21.66 3.74 -13.10
C ASP A 252 -21.28 5.23 -13.17
N VAL A 253 -22.28 6.05 -13.45
CA VAL A 253 -22.20 7.52 -13.55
C VAL A 253 -21.59 8.15 -12.30
N SER A 254 -21.82 7.56 -11.13
CA SER A 254 -21.30 8.05 -9.85
C SER A 254 -19.76 8.06 -9.82
N ASN A 255 -19.13 7.10 -10.51
CA ASN A 255 -17.67 7.01 -10.61
C ASN A 255 -17.09 8.11 -11.49
N ILE A 256 -17.79 8.45 -12.59
CA ILE A 256 -17.43 9.58 -13.46
C ILE A 256 -17.49 10.88 -12.65
N GLU A 257 -18.62 11.12 -11.98
CA GLU A 257 -18.83 12.34 -11.20
C GLU A 257 -17.80 12.48 -10.09
N LYS A 258 -17.58 11.42 -9.30
CA LYS A 258 -16.64 11.43 -8.20
C LYS A 258 -15.24 11.80 -8.68
N LYS A 259 -14.76 11.13 -9.74
CA LYS A 259 -13.41 11.34 -10.25
C LYS A 259 -13.19 12.77 -10.73
N ILE A 260 -14.11 13.31 -11.52
CA ILE A 260 -14.01 14.68 -12.04
C ILE A 260 -14.17 15.72 -10.92
N LYS A 261 -15.09 15.51 -9.97
CA LYS A 261 -15.25 16.41 -8.80
C LYS A 261 -14.00 16.43 -7.93
N ASP A 262 -13.31 15.30 -7.77
CA ASP A 262 -12.05 15.23 -7.03
C ASP A 262 -10.93 16.01 -7.75
N ASP A 263 -10.78 15.84 -9.07
CA ASP A 263 -9.81 16.62 -9.87
C ASP A 263 -10.11 18.13 -9.83
N ILE A 264 -11.39 18.53 -9.93
CA ILE A 264 -11.83 19.92 -9.77
C ILE A 264 -11.48 20.46 -8.37
N ARG A 265 -11.70 19.66 -7.32
CA ARG A 265 -11.37 20.08 -5.94
C ARG A 265 -9.86 20.27 -5.76
N SER A 266 -9.05 19.39 -6.33
CA SER A 266 -7.59 19.51 -6.34
C SER A 266 -7.14 20.77 -7.06
N LEU A 267 -7.68 21.07 -8.24
CA LEU A 267 -7.39 22.30 -8.98
C LEU A 267 -7.86 23.56 -8.25
N LYS A 268 -9.05 23.53 -7.63
CA LYS A 268 -9.56 24.64 -6.82
C LYS A 268 -8.56 25.00 -5.72
N GLY A 269 -8.01 24.01 -5.01
CA GLY A 269 -7.03 24.21 -3.95
C GLY A 269 -5.61 24.57 -4.43
N PHE A 270 -5.34 24.45 -5.73
CA PHE A 270 -4.02 24.72 -6.30
C PHE A 270 -3.72 26.22 -6.35
N GLY A 271 -2.49 26.59 -6.00
CA GLY A 271 -1.98 27.97 -6.05
C GLY A 271 -0.49 28.00 -6.42
N PRO A 272 0.13 29.19 -6.44
CA PRO A 272 1.55 29.35 -6.74
C PRO A 272 2.42 28.48 -5.84
N GLN A 273 3.30 27.69 -6.43
CA GLN A 273 4.20 26.81 -5.71
C GLN A 273 5.45 26.47 -6.53
N SER A 274 6.48 26.00 -5.85
CA SER A 274 7.69 25.49 -6.48
C SER A 274 8.02 24.09 -5.99
N ALA A 275 8.44 23.22 -6.89
CA ALA A 275 8.89 21.87 -6.60
C ALA A 275 10.29 21.65 -7.19
N THR A 276 11.16 20.99 -6.43
CA THR A 276 12.46 20.54 -6.94
C THR A 276 12.34 19.09 -7.33
N ILE A 277 12.45 18.79 -8.63
CA ILE A 277 12.26 17.47 -9.21
C ILE A 277 13.50 17.15 -10.03
N ASN A 278 14.15 16.01 -9.75
CA ASN A 278 15.41 15.60 -10.41
C ASN A 278 16.51 16.68 -10.37
N GLY A 279 16.59 17.46 -9.29
CA GLY A 279 17.55 18.56 -9.14
C GLY A 279 17.21 19.84 -9.92
N GLN A 280 16.13 19.84 -10.71
CA GLN A 280 15.62 21.01 -11.42
C GLN A 280 14.46 21.64 -10.63
N LYS A 281 14.52 22.96 -10.45
CA LYS A 281 13.44 23.72 -9.79
C LYS A 281 12.38 24.11 -10.83
N TYR A 282 11.16 23.64 -10.63
CA TYR A 282 9.98 24.06 -11.35
C TYR A 282 9.20 25.02 -10.48
N THR A 283 8.88 26.20 -10.99
CA THR A 283 8.17 27.23 -10.25
C THR A 283 6.95 27.67 -11.03
N VAL A 284 5.81 27.72 -10.34
CA VAL A 284 4.57 28.32 -10.81
C VAL A 284 4.37 29.57 -9.96
N ASP A 285 4.76 30.72 -10.51
CA ASP A 285 4.75 32.00 -9.77
C ASP A 285 3.34 32.63 -9.71
N ARG A 286 2.51 32.36 -10.72
CA ARG A 286 1.19 32.97 -10.89
C ARG A 286 0.18 31.94 -11.40
N VAL A 287 -1.05 32.05 -10.92
CA VAL A 287 -2.20 31.24 -11.34
C VAL A 287 -3.38 32.17 -11.58
N ASP A 288 -3.63 32.48 -12.85
CA ASP A 288 -4.69 33.38 -13.31
C ASP A 288 -5.96 32.61 -13.69
N SER A 289 -5.81 31.46 -14.34
CA SER A 289 -6.90 30.57 -14.74
C SER A 289 -6.53 29.10 -14.53
N LYS A 290 -7.54 28.28 -14.24
CA LYS A 290 -7.39 26.85 -13.95
C LYS A 290 -8.21 26.04 -14.94
N HIS A 291 -7.56 25.18 -15.69
CA HIS A 291 -8.17 24.39 -16.75
C HIS A 291 -8.06 22.90 -16.42
N LEU A 292 -9.17 22.18 -16.53
CA LEU A 292 -9.23 20.72 -16.47
C LEU A 292 -9.57 20.20 -17.85
N LYS A 293 -8.63 19.57 -18.53
CA LYS A 293 -8.80 18.96 -19.85
C LYS A 293 -9.05 17.47 -19.69
N VAL A 294 -10.30 17.05 -19.92
CA VAL A 294 -10.71 15.65 -19.86
C VAL A 294 -10.81 15.08 -21.26
N ILE A 295 -9.98 14.08 -21.56
CA ILE A 295 -9.96 13.38 -22.83
C ILE A 295 -10.80 12.11 -22.73
N ILE A 296 -11.75 11.94 -23.66
CA ILE A 296 -12.66 10.79 -23.73
C ILE A 296 -12.66 10.17 -25.14
N PRO A 297 -12.94 8.87 -25.30
CA PRO A 297 -13.11 8.25 -26.61
C PRO A 297 -14.33 8.81 -27.37
N LYS A 298 -14.28 8.86 -28.69
CA LYS A 298 -15.41 9.25 -29.56
C LYS A 298 -16.61 8.32 -29.43
N ASN A 299 -16.37 7.03 -29.18
CA ASN A 299 -17.41 6.02 -28.96
C ASN A 299 -17.87 5.95 -27.48
N SER A 300 -17.61 6.99 -26.69
CA SER A 300 -18.19 7.10 -25.35
C SER A 300 -19.73 7.06 -25.41
N GLY A 301 -20.34 6.32 -24.49
CA GLY A 301 -21.80 6.26 -24.37
C GLY A 301 -22.41 7.63 -24.07
N GLN A 302 -23.63 7.87 -24.59
CA GLN A 302 -24.32 9.16 -24.46
C GLN A 302 -24.47 9.60 -22.99
N ILE A 303 -24.86 8.69 -22.09
CA ILE A 303 -25.04 8.97 -20.67
C ILE A 303 -23.73 9.44 -20.03
N GLY A 304 -22.61 8.79 -20.34
CA GLY A 304 -21.29 9.18 -19.83
C GLY A 304 -20.89 10.56 -20.33
N ARG A 305 -21.10 10.84 -21.63
CA ARG A 305 -20.80 12.15 -22.23
C ARG A 305 -21.63 13.27 -21.59
N GLU A 306 -22.94 13.07 -21.46
CA GLU A 306 -23.85 14.03 -20.82
C GLU A 306 -23.46 14.30 -19.36
N THR A 307 -23.01 13.26 -18.64
CA THR A 307 -22.52 13.42 -17.26
C THR A 307 -21.31 14.35 -17.19
N VAL A 308 -20.30 14.14 -18.04
CA VAL A 308 -19.10 15.00 -18.05
C VAL A 308 -19.46 16.43 -18.45
N GLU A 309 -20.36 16.60 -19.43
CA GLU A 309 -20.87 17.91 -19.86
C GLU A 309 -21.61 18.65 -18.73
N ASN A 310 -22.46 17.95 -17.99
CA ASN A 310 -23.20 18.52 -16.85
C ASN A 310 -22.27 19.02 -15.73
N LEU A 311 -21.05 18.48 -15.63
CA LEU A 311 -20.06 18.91 -14.63
C LEU A 311 -19.36 20.23 -15.01
N LYS A 312 -19.50 20.74 -16.24
CA LYS A 312 -18.95 22.05 -16.62
C LYS A 312 -19.50 23.17 -15.75
N GLY A 313 -20.80 23.14 -15.44
CA GLY A 313 -21.43 24.11 -14.55
C GLY A 313 -20.85 24.05 -13.13
N TYR A 314 -20.65 22.84 -12.60
CA TYR A 314 -20.01 22.66 -11.29
C TYR A 314 -18.56 23.16 -11.27
N ALA A 315 -17.77 22.82 -12.30
CA ALA A 315 -16.38 23.26 -12.43
C ALA A 315 -16.29 24.79 -12.44
N PHE A 316 -17.14 25.44 -13.24
CA PHE A 316 -17.17 26.90 -13.39
C PHE A 316 -17.44 27.59 -12.04
N VAL A 317 -18.40 27.10 -11.26
CA VAL A 317 -18.69 27.62 -9.91
C VAL A 317 -17.50 27.44 -8.95
N GLN A 318 -16.67 26.42 -9.16
CA GLN A 318 -15.44 26.21 -8.39
C GLN A 318 -14.23 27.00 -8.93
N GLY A 319 -14.41 27.83 -9.96
CA GLY A 319 -13.33 28.61 -10.57
C GLY A 319 -12.39 27.76 -11.44
N VAL A 320 -12.89 26.66 -12.01
CA VAL A 320 -12.16 25.77 -12.91
C VAL A 320 -12.89 25.67 -14.24
N ILE A 321 -12.18 25.83 -15.35
CA ILE A 321 -12.71 25.68 -16.70
C ILE A 321 -12.54 24.21 -17.11
N LEU A 322 -13.66 23.50 -17.29
CA LEU A 322 -13.66 22.10 -17.73
C LEU A 322 -13.78 22.03 -19.26
N GLU A 323 -12.73 21.52 -19.90
CA GLU A 323 -12.64 21.25 -21.33
C GLU A 323 -12.76 19.75 -21.59
N ILE A 324 -13.62 19.38 -22.53
CA ILE A 324 -13.82 17.97 -22.92
C ILE A 324 -13.26 17.82 -24.33
N CYS A 325 -12.34 16.88 -24.52
CA CYS A 325 -11.74 16.58 -25.81
C CYS A 325 -12.05 15.14 -26.21
N GLU A 326 -12.65 14.96 -27.38
CA GLU A 326 -12.88 13.64 -27.92
C GLU A 326 -11.69 13.20 -28.77
N TYR A 327 -11.20 11.98 -28.53
CA TYR A 327 -10.03 11.46 -29.23
C TYR A 327 -10.24 9.99 -29.59
N GLU A 328 -10.07 9.63 -30.87
CA GLU A 328 -10.16 8.24 -31.42
C GLU A 328 -11.33 7.38 -30.86
N THR A 329 -11.41 6.10 -31.18
CA THR A 329 -12.42 5.18 -30.64
C THR A 329 -11.73 4.19 -29.71
N SER A 330 -12.30 3.83 -28.56
CA SER A 330 -11.72 2.79 -27.69
C SER A 330 -12.33 1.43 -28.03
N GLU A 331 -11.52 0.49 -28.51
CA GLU A 331 -11.93 -0.89 -28.79
C GLU A 331 -11.60 -1.84 -27.62
N ARG A 332 -10.96 -1.31 -26.57
CA ARG A 332 -10.40 -2.11 -25.47
C ARG A 332 -11.42 -2.98 -24.73
N TYR A 333 -12.65 -2.50 -24.63
CA TYR A 333 -13.73 -3.15 -23.87
C TYR A 333 -14.89 -3.58 -24.76
N GLN A 334 -14.71 -3.58 -26.09
CA GLN A 334 -15.67 -4.12 -27.04
C GLN A 334 -15.36 -5.60 -27.24
N GLY A 335 -16.06 -6.47 -26.50
CA GLY A 335 -16.00 -7.93 -26.60
C GLY A 335 -17.38 -8.51 -26.81
#